data_AF-A0A3G7Y6M6-F1
#
_entry.id   AF-A0A3G7Y6M6-F1
#
_cell.length_a   1.000
_cell.length_b   1.000
_cell.length_c   1.000
_cell.angle_alpha   90.00
_cell.angle_beta   90.00
_cell.angle_gamma   90.00
#
_symmetry.space_group_name_H-M   'P 1'
#
loop_
_entity.id
_entity.type
_entity.pdbx_description
1 polymer ?
#
loop_
_entity_poly.entity_id
_entity_poly.type
_entity_poly.pdbx_seq_one_letter_code
_entity_poly.pdbx_strand_id
1 'polypeptide(L)'
;MALMFPRLARNFARNGYYPTDETTLELTLQALAPSPSGKMRIFDPCAGEGVALAEAAHALGRDRVETYAVEYDQERAKHSKTLLDCVLHSDLMDTMISRQAFGLLWLNPPYGDLVADHAGASQYQGNGRRRLEKLFYQRTLPLLQYGGVLVLIVPHYVLDDELCGWLCNHFTELRIYKAADPTFKQVVIFGIRIRRQDLARAQEVKNVRARLQAIGAGTLSAEALPTSWPWEPYRVLPASNELEHFYRISLEPEQLSEEIKRLRGMWPDFTLHFGQSGAQPRPPVRELSRWHLALALAAGAISGVVKSKTGRVLVLKGDTYKDKVRKTEFTEDQDGNVSEVRILTDRFVPIIRAWDMTPGSANEGRVITISSSADTPHEPDEALTQPTLTPPPRVTFEPGRLVLTQSVHHLVEHGQLDPSTYLRRHFSGDWGELPNEDWSSNQQALTSGDRLFSCYDICAGDETRLWIITEADRSSTTVLLPSDY
;
A
#
# COMPACT_ATOMS: atom_id res chain seq x y z
N MET A 1 44.63 1.86 4.85
CA MET A 1 44.51 2.07 6.32
C MET A 1 43.41 1.13 6.77
N ALA A 2 43.76 0.09 7.54
CA ALA A 2 42.91 -1.05 7.82
C ALA A 2 41.74 -0.70 8.74
N LEU A 3 40.50 -0.91 8.29
CA LEU A 3 39.32 -0.99 9.16
C LEU A 3 38.94 -2.46 9.31
N MET A 4 39.67 -3.10 10.21
CA MET A 4 39.42 -4.47 10.66
C MET A 4 38.47 -4.41 11.86
N PHE A 5 37.22 -4.84 11.70
CA PHE A 5 36.38 -5.25 12.84
C PHE A 5 35.77 -6.65 12.58
N PRO A 6 36.52 -7.73 12.85
CA PRO A 6 36.09 -9.13 12.69
C PRO A 6 35.03 -9.59 13.71
N ARG A 7 34.40 -8.68 14.45
CA ARG A 7 33.45 -9.00 15.54
C ARG A 7 31.98 -8.83 15.16
N LEU A 8 31.70 -8.28 13.98
CA LEU A 8 30.37 -8.24 13.36
C LEU A 8 30.21 -9.44 12.41
N ALA A 9 30.26 -10.66 12.91
CA ALA A 9 29.96 -11.86 12.10
C ALA A 9 28.97 -12.83 12.79
N ARG A 10 28.43 -12.46 13.97
CA ARG A 10 27.63 -13.37 14.81
C ARG A 10 26.15 -13.03 14.95
N ASN A 11 25.66 -11.94 14.36
CA ASN A 11 24.24 -11.55 14.38
C ASN A 11 23.56 -11.45 12.99
N PHE A 12 24.24 -11.83 11.90
CA PHE A 12 23.86 -11.51 10.51
C PHE A 12 22.72 -12.37 9.91
N ALA A 13 22.31 -13.44 10.60
CA ALA A 13 21.30 -14.37 10.10
C ALA A 13 19.84 -13.95 10.36
N ARG A 14 19.59 -12.87 11.11
CA ARG A 14 18.23 -12.29 11.25
C ARG A 14 18.02 -11.28 10.12
N ASN A 15 17.11 -11.58 9.21
CA ASN A 15 16.59 -10.70 8.12
C ASN A 15 17.29 -10.79 6.75
N GLY A 16 18.05 -11.85 6.45
CA GLY A 16 18.50 -12.15 5.08
C GLY A 16 19.55 -11.19 4.49
N TYR A 17 20.33 -10.52 5.34
CA TYR A 17 21.44 -9.64 4.94
C TYR A 17 22.73 -10.44 4.72
N TYR A 18 23.28 -10.38 3.51
CA TYR A 18 24.51 -11.08 3.12
C TYR A 18 25.46 -10.09 2.43
N PRO A 19 26.39 -9.45 3.17
CA PRO A 19 27.36 -8.54 2.56
C PRO A 19 28.21 -9.28 1.55
N THR A 20 28.57 -8.60 0.46
CA THR A 20 29.59 -9.11 -0.47
C THR A 20 30.91 -9.19 0.28
N ASP A 21 31.56 -10.35 0.29
CA ASP A 21 32.85 -10.51 0.94
C ASP A 21 33.92 -9.65 0.26
N GLU A 22 34.91 -9.23 1.02
CA GLU A 22 35.97 -8.29 0.60
C GLU A 22 36.70 -8.79 -0.65
N THR A 23 37.04 -10.08 -0.70
CA THR A 23 37.75 -10.67 -1.85
C THR A 23 36.88 -10.67 -3.11
N THR A 24 35.61 -11.08 -3.01
CA THR A 24 34.68 -11.01 -4.14
C THR A 24 34.48 -9.58 -4.61
N LEU A 25 34.36 -8.62 -3.68
CA LEU A 25 34.22 -7.20 -3.99
C LEU A 25 35.43 -6.69 -4.78
N GLU A 26 36.65 -6.84 -4.24
CA GLU A 26 37.89 -6.39 -4.89
C GLU A 26 38.04 -6.96 -6.30
N LEU A 27 37.82 -8.26 -6.48
CA LEU A 27 37.93 -8.93 -7.77
C LEU A 27 36.83 -8.48 -8.75
N THR A 28 35.63 -8.21 -8.26
CA THR A 28 34.52 -7.70 -9.09
C THR A 28 34.82 -6.30 -9.60
N LEU A 29 35.46 -5.45 -8.79
CA LEU A 29 35.83 -4.09 -9.19
C LEU A 29 36.88 -4.07 -10.31
N GLN A 30 37.76 -5.07 -10.40
CA GLN A 30 38.72 -5.19 -11.51
C GLN A 30 38.04 -5.33 -12.89
N ALA A 31 36.79 -5.79 -12.91
CA ALA A 31 36.02 -5.93 -14.15
C ALA A 31 35.41 -4.61 -14.63
N LEU A 32 35.38 -3.57 -13.81
CA LEU A 32 34.71 -2.30 -14.11
C LEU A 32 35.71 -1.23 -14.56
N ALA A 33 35.28 -0.36 -15.47
CA ALA A 33 36.05 0.81 -15.85
C ALA A 33 35.17 2.07 -15.93
N PRO A 34 35.71 3.25 -15.57
CA PRO A 34 34.97 4.49 -15.68
C PRO A 34 34.80 4.93 -17.14
N SER A 35 33.74 5.70 -17.42
CA SER A 35 33.64 6.44 -18.68
C SER A 35 34.81 7.44 -18.81
N PRO A 36 35.35 7.70 -20.02
CA PRO A 36 36.37 8.74 -20.21
C PRO A 36 35.86 10.15 -19.87
N SER A 37 34.56 10.42 -19.98
CA SER A 37 33.96 11.72 -19.70
C SER A 37 32.56 11.61 -19.09
N GLY A 38 32.07 12.73 -18.54
CA GLY A 38 30.76 12.82 -17.90
C GLY A 38 30.72 12.26 -16.48
N LYS A 39 29.61 12.57 -15.79
CA LYS A 39 29.29 12.02 -14.47
C LYS A 39 28.51 10.72 -14.62
N MET A 40 28.86 9.72 -13.82
CA MET A 40 28.21 8.41 -13.76
C MET A 40 27.25 8.38 -12.58
N ARG A 41 26.12 7.68 -12.74
CA ARG A 41 25.23 7.33 -11.63
C ARG A 41 25.25 5.83 -11.43
N ILE A 42 25.47 5.39 -10.20
CA ILE A 42 25.50 3.98 -9.84
C ILE A 42 24.46 3.70 -8.75
N PHE A 43 23.85 2.51 -8.82
CA PHE A 43 22.70 2.17 -7.98
C PHE A 43 22.83 0.80 -7.34
N ASP A 44 22.55 0.73 -6.03
CA ASP A 44 22.35 -0.52 -5.29
C ASP A 44 20.96 -0.53 -4.62
N PRO A 45 20.04 -1.40 -5.06
CA PRO A 45 18.67 -1.46 -4.54
C PRO A 45 18.54 -2.17 -3.19
N CYS A 46 19.63 -2.72 -2.65
CA CYS A 46 19.71 -3.50 -1.43
C CYS A 46 21.10 -3.32 -0.80
N ALA A 47 21.45 -2.07 -0.52
CA ALA A 47 22.84 -1.66 -0.30
C ALA A 47 23.48 -2.20 0.98
N GLY A 48 22.67 -2.66 1.95
CA GLY A 48 23.16 -3.02 3.26
C GLY A 48 23.82 -1.82 3.93
N GLU A 49 25.07 -2.02 4.36
CA GLU A 49 25.91 -0.98 4.92
C GLU A 49 26.53 -0.02 3.88
N GLY A 50 26.32 -0.26 2.57
CA GLY A 50 26.71 0.66 1.50
C GLY A 50 28.17 0.53 1.03
N VAL A 51 28.94 -0.37 1.65
CA VAL A 51 30.38 -0.57 1.37
C VAL A 51 30.64 -0.90 -0.09
N ALA A 52 29.92 -1.87 -0.67
CA ALA A 52 30.16 -2.31 -2.04
C ALA A 52 29.97 -1.18 -3.07
N LEU A 53 28.91 -0.38 -2.91
CA LEU A 53 28.64 0.75 -3.79
C LEU A 53 29.65 1.90 -3.58
N ALA A 54 30.10 2.12 -2.34
CA ALA A 54 31.12 3.12 -2.03
C ALA A 54 32.49 2.77 -2.65
N GLU A 55 32.91 1.51 -2.55
CA GLU A 55 34.14 1.01 -3.18
C GLU A 55 34.04 1.06 -4.71
N ALA A 56 32.87 0.72 -5.28
CA ALA A 56 32.62 0.91 -6.71
C ALA A 56 32.73 2.38 -7.13
N ALA A 57 32.20 3.32 -6.35
CA ALA A 57 32.34 4.73 -6.63
C ALA A 57 33.81 5.20 -6.58
N HIS A 58 34.59 4.68 -5.62
CA HIS A 58 36.01 4.97 -5.54
C HIS A 58 36.78 4.45 -6.76
N ALA A 59 36.59 3.18 -7.11
CA ALA A 59 37.24 2.53 -8.26
C ALA A 59 36.90 3.21 -9.60
N LEU A 60 35.69 3.76 -9.74
CA LEU A 60 35.23 4.49 -10.92
C LEU A 60 35.60 5.99 -10.90
N GLY A 61 36.29 6.46 -9.85
CA GLY A 61 36.65 7.86 -9.65
C GLY A 61 35.54 8.65 -8.93
N ARG A 62 35.66 8.72 -7.60
CA ARG A 62 34.64 9.25 -6.68
C ARG A 62 34.04 10.60 -7.08
N ASP A 63 34.84 11.54 -7.56
CA ASP A 63 34.41 12.89 -7.93
C ASP A 63 33.48 12.93 -9.16
N ARG A 64 33.43 11.82 -9.91
CA ARG A 64 32.66 11.67 -11.14
C ARG A 64 31.49 10.72 -10.97
N VAL A 65 31.23 10.24 -9.77
CA VAL A 65 30.20 9.24 -9.48
C VAL A 65 29.21 9.81 -8.47
N GLU A 66 27.93 9.70 -8.79
CA GLU A 66 26.82 9.88 -7.85
C GLU A 66 26.26 8.51 -7.46
N THR A 67 26.19 8.26 -6.17
CA THR A 67 25.75 6.99 -5.58
C THR A 67 24.32 7.06 -5.08
N TYR A 68 23.51 6.09 -5.48
CA TYR A 68 22.12 5.97 -5.11
C TYR A 68 21.86 4.59 -4.51
N ALA A 69 21.16 4.54 -3.38
CA ALA A 69 20.89 3.29 -2.70
C ALA A 69 19.50 3.22 -2.08
N VAL A 70 19.00 2.00 -1.96
CA VAL A 70 17.84 1.67 -1.12
C VAL A 70 18.29 0.63 -0.09
N GLU A 71 17.90 0.82 1.16
CA GLU A 71 18.12 -0.16 2.23
C GLU A 71 16.87 -0.24 3.11
N TYR A 72 16.44 -1.47 3.40
CA TYR A 72 15.24 -1.75 4.18
C TYR A 72 15.48 -1.58 5.69
N ASP A 73 16.65 -1.97 6.20
CA ASP A 73 16.96 -1.90 7.62
C ASP A 73 17.43 -0.51 8.04
N GLN A 74 16.84 0.01 9.12
CA GLN A 74 17.09 1.36 9.59
C GLN A 74 18.56 1.62 9.97
N GLU A 75 19.22 0.68 10.66
CA GLU A 75 20.59 0.87 11.14
C GLU A 75 21.58 0.80 9.98
N ARG A 76 21.36 -0.15 9.05
CA ARG A 76 22.16 -0.25 7.83
C ARG A 76 21.95 0.95 6.91
N ALA A 77 20.72 1.45 6.77
CA ALA A 77 20.44 2.65 6.00
C ALA A 77 21.11 3.89 6.60
N LYS A 78 21.12 4.03 7.94
CA LYS A 78 21.88 5.08 8.64
C LYS A 78 23.37 5.01 8.35
N HIS A 79 23.96 3.81 8.37
CA HIS A 79 25.38 3.62 8.05
C HIS A 79 25.66 3.97 6.58
N SER A 80 24.86 3.44 5.64
CA SER A 80 24.97 3.75 4.21
C SER A 80 24.93 5.25 3.91
N LYS A 81 24.09 6.03 4.61
CA LYS A 81 24.00 7.50 4.47
C LYS A 81 25.30 8.23 4.82
N THR A 82 26.24 7.60 5.53
CA THR A 82 27.55 8.19 5.84
C THR A 82 28.57 7.99 4.72
N LEU A 83 28.34 7.02 3.83
CA LEU A 83 29.26 6.62 2.76
C LEU A 83 28.80 7.07 1.37
N LEU A 84 27.48 7.15 1.17
CA LEU A 84 26.84 7.35 -0.13
C LEU A 84 26.14 8.72 -0.22
N ASP A 85 25.91 9.20 -1.44
CA ASP A 85 25.34 10.51 -1.74
C ASP A 85 23.83 10.55 -1.47
N CYS A 86 23.09 9.52 -1.90
CA CYS A 86 21.64 9.45 -1.73
C CYS A 86 21.19 8.05 -1.33
N VAL A 87 20.55 7.92 -0.16
CA VAL A 87 20.09 6.63 0.38
C VAL A 87 18.66 6.75 0.89
N LEU A 88 17.78 5.88 0.39
CA LEU A 88 16.42 5.71 0.91
C LEU A 88 16.38 4.60 1.96
N HIS A 89 15.84 4.92 3.14
CA HIS A 89 15.40 3.92 4.12
C HIS A 89 13.97 3.49 3.74
N SER A 90 13.85 2.38 3.01
CA SER A 90 12.58 1.96 2.41
C SER A 90 12.64 0.52 1.90
N ASP A 91 11.47 -0.11 1.75
CA ASP A 91 11.31 -1.24 0.84
C ASP A 91 11.46 -0.75 -0.60
N LEU A 92 12.29 -1.40 -1.40
CA LEU A 92 12.46 -1.10 -2.82
C LEU A 92 11.12 -1.08 -3.59
N MET A 93 10.17 -1.93 -3.21
CA MET A 93 8.85 -1.99 -3.85
C MET A 93 7.98 -0.76 -3.52
N ASP A 94 8.32 0.00 -2.48
CA ASP A 94 7.68 1.24 -2.03
C ASP A 94 8.47 2.50 -2.47
N THR A 95 9.22 2.40 -3.57
CA THR A 95 9.98 3.53 -4.13
C THR A 95 9.50 3.95 -5.51
N MET A 96 9.60 5.25 -5.80
CA MET A 96 9.52 5.81 -7.14
C MET A 96 10.93 6.22 -7.58
N ILE A 97 11.44 5.56 -8.63
CA ILE A 97 12.79 5.78 -9.14
C ILE A 97 12.73 5.95 -10.66
N SER A 98 13.36 6.99 -11.18
CA SER A 98 13.42 7.26 -12.62
C SER A 98 13.99 6.09 -13.40
N ARG A 99 13.35 5.78 -14.53
CA ARG A 99 13.78 4.71 -15.44
C ARG A 99 15.04 5.12 -16.20
N GLN A 100 15.89 4.15 -16.52
CA GLN A 100 17.11 4.35 -17.32
C GLN A 100 18.00 5.50 -16.78
N ALA A 101 18.10 5.62 -15.46
CA ALA A 101 18.83 6.70 -14.80
C ALA A 101 20.27 6.34 -14.43
N PHE A 102 20.59 5.04 -14.36
CA PHE A 102 21.85 4.53 -13.82
C PHE A 102 22.73 3.88 -14.90
N GLY A 103 24.04 4.11 -14.84
CA GLY A 103 25.04 3.46 -15.69
C GLY A 103 25.56 2.14 -15.13
N LEU A 104 25.46 1.93 -13.82
CA LEU A 104 25.79 0.68 -13.13
C LEU A 104 24.64 0.30 -12.19
N LEU A 105 24.22 -0.96 -12.26
CA LEU A 105 23.35 -1.61 -11.29
C LEU A 105 24.18 -2.67 -10.55
N TRP A 106 24.51 -2.39 -9.29
CA TRP A 106 25.09 -3.36 -8.37
C TRP A 106 23.95 -4.06 -7.64
N LEU A 107 23.77 -5.36 -7.88
CA LEU A 107 22.59 -6.09 -7.41
C LEU A 107 23.03 -7.35 -6.65
N ASN A 108 23.03 -7.27 -5.32
CA ASN A 108 23.21 -8.39 -4.40
C ASN A 108 21.95 -8.54 -3.53
N PRO A 109 20.84 -9.04 -4.11
CA PRO A 109 19.53 -9.02 -3.45
C PRO A 109 19.47 -9.97 -2.25
N PRO A 110 18.52 -9.77 -1.31
CA PRO A 110 18.27 -10.75 -0.25
C PRO A 110 17.85 -12.10 -0.83
N TYR A 111 18.27 -13.19 -0.17
CA TYR A 111 18.01 -14.56 -0.63
C TYR A 111 16.80 -15.17 0.06
N GLY A 112 15.84 -15.64 -0.72
CA GLY A 112 14.64 -16.26 -0.16
C GLY A 112 13.53 -16.52 -1.17
N ASP A 113 12.62 -17.40 -0.80
CA ASP A 113 11.37 -17.56 -1.53
C ASP A 113 10.42 -16.42 -1.18
N LEU A 114 9.61 -16.00 -2.15
CA LEU A 114 8.53 -15.05 -1.91
C LEU A 114 7.40 -15.78 -1.19
N VAL A 115 7.11 -15.35 0.05
CA VAL A 115 5.91 -15.77 0.78
C VAL A 115 4.72 -14.98 0.24
N ALA A 116 3.54 -15.59 0.17
CA ALA A 116 2.33 -14.97 -0.40
C ALA A 116 2.00 -13.61 0.25
N ASP A 117 2.36 -13.43 1.51
CA ASP A 117 2.07 -12.24 2.32
C ASP A 117 3.18 -11.18 2.30
N HIS A 118 4.24 -11.37 1.52
CA HIS A 118 5.34 -10.40 1.44
C HIS A 118 4.96 -9.23 0.51
N ALA A 119 5.23 -7.99 0.95
CA ALA A 119 5.09 -6.81 0.11
C ALA A 119 5.88 -7.01 -1.20
N GLY A 120 5.20 -6.96 -2.33
CA GLY A 120 5.78 -7.22 -3.66
C GLY A 120 5.53 -8.62 -4.25
N ALA A 121 4.94 -9.58 -3.51
CA ALA A 121 4.58 -10.89 -4.07
C ALA A 121 3.58 -10.79 -5.24
N SER A 122 2.68 -9.80 -5.21
CA SER A 122 1.76 -9.45 -6.30
C SER A 122 2.44 -8.71 -7.47
N GLN A 123 3.62 -8.11 -7.23
CA GLN A 123 4.40 -7.39 -8.26
C GLN A 123 5.30 -8.32 -9.07
N TYR A 124 5.52 -9.55 -8.59
CA TYR A 124 6.29 -10.56 -9.33
C TYR A 124 5.54 -11.02 -10.58
N GLN A 125 6.17 -10.85 -11.75
CA GLN A 125 5.59 -11.22 -13.03
C GLN A 125 6.37 -12.38 -13.65
N GLY A 126 6.06 -13.61 -13.27
CA GLY A 126 6.75 -14.79 -13.77
C GLY A 126 5.99 -16.08 -13.50
N ASN A 127 6.34 -17.11 -14.27
CA ASN A 127 5.74 -18.45 -14.16
C ASN A 127 6.66 -19.43 -13.43
N GLY A 128 7.93 -19.06 -13.20
CA GLY A 128 8.89 -19.87 -12.46
C GLY A 128 8.79 -19.72 -10.95
N ARG A 129 9.73 -20.33 -10.23
CA ARG A 129 9.80 -20.25 -8.76
C ARG A 129 9.92 -18.78 -8.33
N ARG A 130 9.01 -18.35 -7.46
CA ARG A 130 8.92 -16.98 -6.95
C ARG A 130 10.00 -16.75 -5.90
N ARG A 131 10.95 -15.87 -6.20
CA ARG A 131 12.12 -15.62 -5.37
C ARG A 131 12.42 -14.13 -5.25
N LEU A 132 12.95 -13.70 -4.11
CA LEU A 132 13.31 -12.30 -3.85
C LEU A 132 14.35 -11.81 -4.86
N GLU A 133 15.34 -12.63 -5.19
CA GLU A 133 16.39 -12.29 -6.15
C GLU A 133 15.81 -11.90 -7.52
N LYS A 134 14.76 -12.62 -7.94
CA LYS A 134 14.06 -12.37 -9.21
C LYS A 134 13.17 -11.14 -9.13
N LEU A 135 12.46 -10.93 -8.02
CA LEU A 135 11.64 -9.73 -7.82
C LEU A 135 12.50 -8.46 -7.86
N PHE A 136 13.62 -8.45 -7.15
CA PHE A 136 14.58 -7.35 -7.17
C PHE A 136 15.14 -7.11 -8.57
N TYR A 137 15.52 -8.18 -9.29
CA TYR A 137 15.95 -8.07 -10.68
C TYR A 137 14.88 -7.42 -11.58
N GLN A 138 13.63 -7.89 -11.52
CA GLN A 138 12.54 -7.34 -12.32
C GLN A 138 12.25 -5.88 -12.00
N ARG A 139 12.26 -5.51 -10.71
CA ARG A 139 12.00 -4.15 -10.25
C ARG A 139 13.08 -3.17 -10.69
N THR A 140 14.33 -3.63 -10.80
CA THR A 140 15.50 -2.76 -10.97
C THR A 140 16.02 -2.71 -12.39
N LEU A 141 15.77 -3.75 -13.20
CA LEU A 141 16.14 -3.75 -14.62
C LEU A 141 15.66 -2.49 -15.36
N PRO A 142 14.40 -1.99 -15.21
CA PRO A 142 13.96 -0.77 -15.87
C PRO A 142 14.74 0.50 -15.49
N LEU A 143 15.45 0.50 -14.36
CA LEU A 143 16.19 1.65 -13.83
C LEU A 143 17.59 1.79 -14.45
N LEU A 144 18.20 0.68 -14.90
CA LEU A 144 19.49 0.67 -15.59
C LEU A 144 19.36 1.25 -17.00
N GLN A 145 20.24 2.12 -17.48
CA GLN A 145 20.14 2.60 -18.87
C GLN A 145 20.55 1.52 -19.89
N TYR A 146 20.13 1.64 -21.15
CA TYR A 146 20.69 0.82 -22.22
C TYR A 146 22.18 1.13 -22.39
N GLY A 147 23.01 0.09 -22.58
CA GLY A 147 24.46 0.18 -22.48
C GLY A 147 25.00 0.21 -21.05
N GLY A 148 24.13 0.27 -20.04
CA GLY A 148 24.51 0.20 -18.63
C GLY A 148 24.97 -1.20 -18.23
N VAL A 149 25.79 -1.25 -17.18
CA VAL A 149 26.41 -2.47 -16.66
C VAL A 149 25.57 -3.05 -15.51
N LEU A 150 25.33 -4.36 -15.55
CA LEU A 150 24.81 -5.13 -14.42
C LEU A 150 25.97 -5.88 -13.77
N VAL A 151 26.05 -5.79 -12.44
CA VAL A 151 26.78 -6.72 -11.56
C VAL A 151 25.73 -7.42 -10.71
N LEU A 152 25.47 -8.71 -10.96
CA LEU A 152 24.47 -9.50 -10.25
C LEU A 152 25.16 -10.58 -9.40
N ILE A 153 24.93 -10.55 -8.10
CA ILE A 153 25.48 -11.51 -7.14
C ILE A 153 24.34 -12.33 -6.56
N VAL A 154 24.26 -13.60 -6.94
CA VAL A 154 23.19 -14.52 -6.50
C VAL A 154 23.74 -15.93 -6.27
N PRO A 155 23.10 -16.76 -5.45
CA PRO A 155 23.43 -18.17 -5.37
C PRO A 155 23.21 -18.86 -6.72
N HIS A 156 24.12 -19.75 -7.13
CA HIS A 156 24.04 -20.35 -8.48
C HIS A 156 22.70 -21.05 -8.73
N TYR A 157 22.11 -21.70 -7.72
CA TYR A 157 20.84 -22.44 -7.83
C TYR A 157 19.61 -21.56 -8.14
N VAL A 158 19.75 -20.23 -8.11
CA VAL A 158 18.70 -19.28 -8.53
C VAL A 158 18.61 -19.18 -10.06
N LEU A 159 19.65 -19.59 -10.79
CA LEU A 159 19.73 -19.59 -12.25
C LEU A 159 18.88 -20.72 -12.87
N ASP A 160 17.57 -20.58 -12.78
CA ASP A 160 16.62 -21.44 -13.47
C ASP A 160 16.35 -20.96 -14.91
N ASP A 161 15.50 -21.68 -15.63
CA ASP A 161 15.19 -21.39 -17.04
C ASP A 161 14.69 -19.96 -17.27
N GLU A 162 13.91 -19.44 -16.31
CA GLU A 162 13.30 -18.13 -16.36
C GLU A 162 14.35 -17.02 -16.20
N LEU A 163 15.15 -17.05 -15.13
CA LEU A 163 16.18 -16.04 -14.91
C LEU A 163 17.28 -16.08 -15.98
N CYS A 164 17.68 -17.28 -16.42
CA CYS A 164 18.62 -17.44 -17.53
C CYS A 164 18.04 -16.84 -18.83
N GLY A 165 16.75 -17.08 -19.08
CA GLY A 165 16.03 -16.49 -20.21
C GLY A 165 16.04 -14.96 -20.17
N TRP A 166 15.76 -14.37 -19.00
CA TRP A 166 15.80 -12.91 -18.83
C TRP A 166 17.20 -12.35 -19.05
N LEU A 167 18.22 -12.92 -18.42
CA LEU A 167 19.60 -12.46 -18.57
C LEU A 167 20.03 -12.44 -20.04
N CYS A 168 19.84 -13.55 -20.75
CA CYS A 168 20.20 -13.68 -22.16
C CYS A 168 19.38 -12.78 -23.11
N ASN A 169 18.17 -12.37 -22.71
CA ASN A 169 17.33 -11.49 -23.51
C ASN A 169 17.57 -10.00 -23.23
N HIS A 170 18.08 -9.66 -22.05
CA HIS A 170 18.26 -8.27 -21.61
C HIS A 170 19.71 -7.80 -21.67
N PHE A 171 20.68 -8.72 -21.73
CA PHE A 171 22.10 -8.42 -21.64
C PHE A 171 22.93 -9.10 -22.73
N THR A 172 23.96 -8.41 -23.18
CA THR A 172 25.08 -8.96 -23.96
C THR A 172 26.35 -9.01 -23.12
N GLU A 173 27.43 -9.58 -23.67
CA GLU A 173 28.71 -9.71 -22.98
C GLU A 173 28.56 -10.37 -21.60
N LEU A 174 27.69 -11.38 -21.51
CA LEU A 174 27.41 -12.07 -20.26
C LEU A 174 28.60 -12.92 -19.83
N ARG A 175 29.11 -12.67 -18.61
CA ARG A 175 30.16 -13.47 -17.98
C ARG A 175 29.73 -13.86 -16.58
N ILE A 176 30.05 -15.09 -16.18
CA ILE A 176 29.67 -15.67 -14.90
C ILE A 176 30.91 -16.26 -14.23
N TYR A 177 31.12 -15.90 -12.97
CA TYR A 177 32.22 -16.38 -12.14
C TYR A 177 31.71 -16.81 -10.77
N LYS A 178 32.40 -17.74 -10.13
CA LYS A 178 32.15 -18.12 -8.76
C LYS A 178 32.71 -17.04 -7.82
N ALA A 179 31.92 -16.65 -6.82
CA ALA A 179 32.38 -15.77 -5.74
C ALA A 179 33.49 -16.45 -4.91
N ALA A 180 34.32 -15.64 -4.24
CA ALA A 180 35.44 -16.12 -3.45
C ALA A 180 34.96 -16.85 -2.18
N ASP A 181 33.93 -16.33 -1.50
CA ASP A 181 33.33 -16.99 -0.35
C ASP A 181 32.41 -18.15 -0.78
N PRO A 182 32.72 -19.41 -0.40
CA PRO A 182 31.88 -20.55 -0.74
C PRO A 182 30.59 -20.67 0.09
N THR A 183 30.43 -19.89 1.16
CA THR A 183 29.36 -20.05 2.17
C THR A 183 27.96 -20.05 1.55
N PHE A 184 27.69 -19.11 0.65
CA PHE A 184 26.38 -18.95 0.01
C PHE A 184 26.33 -19.50 -1.42
N LYS A 185 27.41 -20.16 -1.86
CA LYS A 185 27.55 -20.70 -3.23
C LYS A 185 27.21 -19.64 -4.30
N GLN A 186 27.64 -18.40 -4.06
CA GLN A 186 27.36 -17.27 -4.91
C GLN A 186 28.12 -17.34 -6.22
N VAL A 187 27.51 -16.77 -7.24
CA VAL A 187 28.14 -16.42 -8.51
C VAL A 187 27.98 -14.92 -8.73
N VAL A 188 28.98 -14.33 -9.38
CA VAL A 188 28.97 -12.95 -9.87
C VAL A 188 28.76 -12.99 -11.38
N ILE A 189 27.72 -12.30 -11.84
CA ILE A 189 27.34 -12.22 -13.25
C ILE A 189 27.47 -10.77 -13.70
N PHE A 190 28.20 -10.58 -14.80
CA PHE A 190 28.36 -9.30 -15.47
C PHE A 190 27.59 -9.29 -16.79
N GLY A 191 27.03 -8.14 -17.17
CA GLY A 191 26.41 -7.98 -18.49
C GLY A 191 26.16 -6.52 -18.86
N ILE A 192 26.08 -6.26 -20.17
CA ILE A 192 25.75 -4.94 -20.72
C ILE A 192 24.30 -4.94 -21.20
N ARG A 193 23.48 -4.03 -20.68
CA ARG A 193 22.04 -3.97 -21.02
C ARG A 193 21.85 -3.62 -22.48
N ILE A 194 21.05 -4.41 -23.21
CA ILE A 194 20.76 -4.22 -24.64
C ILE A 194 19.28 -3.97 -24.89
N ARG A 195 18.96 -3.40 -26.07
CA ARG A 195 17.60 -3.38 -26.59
C ARG A 195 17.31 -4.69 -27.29
N ARG A 196 16.03 -5.04 -27.44
CA ARG A 196 15.61 -6.29 -28.07
C ARG A 196 16.12 -6.45 -29.52
N GLN A 197 16.30 -5.35 -30.23
CA GLN A 197 16.81 -5.34 -31.61
C GLN A 197 18.32 -5.62 -31.71
N ASP A 198 19.06 -5.43 -30.61
CA ASP A 198 20.53 -5.57 -30.56
C ASP A 198 20.94 -6.97 -30.04
N LEU A 199 20.00 -7.92 -29.98
CA LEU A 199 20.26 -9.28 -29.55
C LEU A 199 21.27 -9.97 -30.47
N ALA A 200 22.22 -10.67 -29.85
CA ALA A 200 23.18 -11.52 -30.54
C ALA A 200 22.48 -12.62 -31.36
N ARG A 201 23.25 -13.31 -32.22
CA ARG A 201 22.73 -14.39 -33.06
C ARG A 201 22.08 -15.46 -32.18
N ALA A 202 20.95 -16.00 -32.62
CA ALA A 202 20.16 -16.98 -31.86
C ALA A 202 20.98 -18.16 -31.31
N GLN A 203 22.01 -18.60 -32.06
CA GLN A 203 22.89 -19.69 -31.63
C GLN A 203 23.83 -19.32 -30.47
N GLU A 204 24.37 -18.09 -30.45
CA GLU A 204 25.23 -17.61 -29.36
C GLU A 204 24.42 -17.46 -28.07
N VAL A 205 23.23 -16.87 -28.16
CA VAL A 205 22.27 -16.75 -27.06
C VAL A 205 21.91 -18.13 -26.48
N LYS A 206 21.70 -19.12 -27.36
CA LYS A 206 21.43 -20.51 -26.94
C LYS A 206 22.59 -21.14 -26.18
N ASN A 207 23.83 -20.92 -26.64
CA ASN A 207 25.02 -21.46 -25.98
C ASN A 207 25.24 -20.83 -24.60
N VAL A 208 25.10 -19.49 -24.49
CA VAL A 208 25.22 -18.79 -23.21
C VAL A 208 24.13 -19.24 -22.24
N ARG A 209 22.88 -19.32 -22.69
CA ARG A 209 21.75 -19.81 -21.86
C ARG A 209 22.01 -21.22 -21.34
N ALA A 210 22.46 -22.14 -22.19
CA ALA A 210 22.77 -23.51 -21.79
C ALA A 210 23.89 -23.56 -20.74
N ARG A 211 24.94 -22.72 -20.87
CA ARG A 211 26.01 -22.61 -19.86
C ARG A 211 25.47 -22.11 -18.51
N LEU A 212 24.65 -21.06 -18.51
CA LEU A 212 24.05 -20.52 -17.28
C LEU A 212 23.15 -21.56 -16.59
N GLN A 213 22.30 -22.25 -17.36
CA GLN A 213 21.44 -23.32 -16.83
C GLN A 213 22.24 -24.50 -16.25
N ALA A 214 23.34 -24.89 -16.90
CA ALA A 214 24.20 -25.96 -16.38
C ALA A 214 24.86 -25.56 -15.05
N ILE A 215 25.27 -24.31 -14.91
CA ILE A 215 25.79 -23.76 -13.64
C ILE A 215 24.67 -23.70 -12.59
N GLY A 216 23.47 -23.27 -12.98
CA GLY A 216 22.30 -23.22 -12.11
C GLY A 216 21.92 -24.59 -11.56
N ALA A 217 21.89 -25.60 -12.42
CA ALA A 217 21.64 -26.99 -12.05
C ALA A 217 22.79 -27.65 -11.28
N GLY A 218 23.95 -27.00 -11.18
CA GLY A 218 25.15 -27.55 -10.54
C GLY A 218 25.84 -28.66 -11.34
N THR A 219 25.47 -28.86 -12.61
CA THR A 219 26.13 -29.82 -13.51
C THR A 219 27.45 -29.30 -14.04
N LEU A 220 27.59 -27.97 -14.11
CA LEU A 220 28.84 -27.27 -14.40
C LEU A 220 29.19 -26.35 -13.22
N SER A 221 30.48 -26.18 -12.92
CA SER A 221 30.93 -25.17 -11.97
C SER A 221 31.38 -23.92 -12.71
N ALA A 222 31.02 -22.74 -12.20
CA ALA A 222 31.57 -21.49 -12.70
C ALA A 222 33.07 -21.40 -12.36
N GLU A 223 33.84 -20.78 -13.26
CA GLU A 223 35.25 -20.48 -13.02
C GLU A 223 35.38 -19.46 -11.87
N ALA A 224 36.45 -19.52 -11.09
CA ALA A 224 36.70 -18.53 -10.04
C ALA A 224 36.89 -17.12 -10.64
N LEU A 225 36.50 -16.08 -9.90
CA LEU A 225 36.81 -14.71 -10.28
C LEU A 225 38.32 -14.55 -10.52
N PRO A 226 38.76 -14.01 -11.66
CA PRO A 226 40.17 -13.88 -11.98
C PRO A 226 40.81 -12.77 -11.16
N THR A 227 42.04 -12.99 -10.68
CA THR A 227 42.83 -11.99 -9.93
C THR A 227 43.21 -10.78 -10.78
N SER A 228 43.35 -10.97 -12.09
CA SER A 228 43.52 -9.91 -13.09
C SER A 228 42.47 -10.08 -14.17
N TRP A 229 41.68 -9.03 -14.44
CA TRP A 229 40.61 -9.11 -15.42
C TRP A 229 41.17 -9.36 -16.84
N PRO A 230 40.87 -10.49 -17.50
CA PRO A 230 41.51 -10.88 -18.75
C PRO A 230 40.81 -10.34 -20.00
N TRP A 231 39.68 -9.65 -19.83
CA TRP A 231 38.84 -9.14 -20.91
C TRP A 231 38.88 -7.62 -20.98
N GLU A 232 38.21 -7.05 -21.99
CA GLU A 232 37.88 -5.63 -21.94
C GLU A 232 36.98 -5.35 -20.71
N PRO A 233 37.31 -4.36 -19.86
CA PRO A 233 36.48 -4.02 -18.71
C PRO A 233 35.10 -3.49 -19.11
N TYR A 234 34.10 -3.77 -18.29
CA TYR A 234 32.76 -3.22 -18.43
C TYR A 234 32.77 -1.73 -18.11
N ARG A 235 32.61 -0.91 -19.15
CA ARG A 235 32.61 0.55 -19.01
C ARG A 235 31.27 1.05 -18.47
N VAL A 236 31.30 1.72 -17.32
CA VAL A 236 30.12 2.38 -16.75
C VAL A 236 29.85 3.67 -17.51
N LEU A 237 28.72 3.73 -18.22
CA LEU A 237 28.33 4.89 -19.01
C LEU A 237 27.88 6.07 -18.13
N PRO A 238 28.13 7.32 -18.56
CA PRO A 238 27.63 8.49 -17.85
C PRO A 238 26.11 8.52 -17.87
N ALA A 239 25.50 9.19 -16.89
CA ALA A 239 24.06 9.35 -16.88
C ALA A 239 23.62 10.23 -18.06
N SER A 240 22.69 9.71 -18.86
CA SER A 240 22.19 10.38 -20.06
C SER A 240 20.90 11.17 -19.82
N ASN A 241 20.12 10.80 -18.79
CA ASN A 241 18.81 11.38 -18.46
C ASN A 241 18.86 12.15 -17.14
N GLU A 242 17.91 13.05 -16.90
CA GLU A 242 17.71 13.66 -15.58
C GLU A 242 17.08 12.67 -14.59
N LEU A 243 17.44 12.80 -13.31
CA LEU A 243 16.88 11.99 -12.22
C LEU A 243 15.72 12.76 -11.57
N GLU A 244 14.57 12.75 -12.23
CA GLU A 244 13.35 13.43 -11.74
C GLU A 244 12.80 12.80 -10.45
N HIS A 245 12.84 11.47 -10.33
CA HIS A 245 12.22 10.73 -9.23
C HIS A 245 13.27 9.85 -8.55
N PHE A 246 13.43 10.06 -7.24
CA PHE A 246 14.16 9.18 -6.34
C PHE A 246 13.64 9.39 -4.90
N TYR A 247 12.49 8.81 -4.60
CA TYR A 247 11.85 8.97 -3.29
C TYR A 247 11.00 7.75 -2.93
N ARG A 248 10.70 7.64 -1.64
CA ARG A 248 9.76 6.67 -1.07
C ARG A 248 8.32 7.12 -1.34
N ILE A 249 7.44 6.20 -1.73
CA ILE A 249 6.03 6.49 -2.03
C ILE A 249 5.26 6.70 -0.72
N SER A 250 5.41 5.80 0.25
CA SER A 250 4.82 6.01 1.57
C SER A 250 5.55 7.07 2.39
N LEU A 251 4.79 7.80 3.22
CA LEU A 251 5.36 8.79 4.12
C LEU A 251 5.95 8.10 5.36
N GLU A 252 7.22 8.39 5.67
CA GLU A 252 7.84 7.94 6.92
C GLU A 252 7.29 8.82 8.08
N PRO A 253 6.59 8.23 9.08
CA PRO A 253 5.92 9.00 10.12
C PRO A 253 6.84 9.94 10.90
N GLU A 254 8.05 9.49 11.22
CA GLU A 254 9.07 10.26 11.93
C GLU A 254 9.53 11.45 11.09
N GLN A 255 9.90 11.20 9.83
CA GLN A 255 10.34 12.25 8.90
C GLN A 255 9.21 13.26 8.66
N LEU A 256 7.98 12.80 8.46
CA LEU A 256 6.81 13.66 8.29
C LEU A 256 6.56 14.50 9.54
N SER A 257 6.68 13.92 10.73
CA SER A 257 6.54 14.64 12.00
C SER A 257 7.58 15.76 12.12
N GLU A 258 8.83 15.48 11.77
CA GLU A 258 9.91 16.47 11.75
C GLU A 258 9.63 17.58 10.73
N GLU A 259 9.19 17.24 9.52
CA GLU A 259 8.87 18.22 8.48
C GLU A 259 7.65 19.09 8.84
N ILE A 260 6.59 18.51 9.42
CA ILE A 260 5.44 19.27 9.92
C ILE A 260 5.88 20.25 11.01
N LYS A 261 6.76 19.84 11.94
CA LYS A 261 7.29 20.72 12.99
C LYS A 261 8.19 21.82 12.42
N ARG A 262 8.98 21.51 11.39
CA ARG A 262 9.90 22.44 10.72
C ARG A 262 9.13 23.49 9.92
N LEU A 263 8.23 23.05 9.05
CA LEU A 263 7.48 23.93 8.14
C LEU A 263 6.37 24.69 8.86
N ARG A 264 5.77 24.09 9.89
CA ARG A 264 4.62 24.60 10.68
C ARG A 264 3.35 24.91 9.87
N GLY A 265 3.42 25.06 8.55
CA GLY A 265 2.30 25.41 7.69
C GLY A 265 1.57 26.66 8.18
N MET A 266 0.24 26.69 8.01
CA MET A 266 -0.63 27.75 8.54
C MET A 266 -1.06 27.50 9.98
N TRP A 267 -0.54 26.47 10.65
CA TRP A 267 -0.93 26.15 12.04
C TRP A 267 -0.69 27.29 13.04
N PRO A 268 0.41 28.08 12.95
CA PRO A 268 0.60 29.23 13.83
C PRO A 268 -0.51 30.28 13.69
N ASP A 269 -1.05 30.45 12.49
CA ASP A 269 -2.10 31.42 12.17
C ASP A 269 -3.49 30.76 12.11
N PHE A 270 -3.64 29.56 12.65
CA PHE A 270 -4.89 28.81 12.56
C PHE A 270 -6.08 29.62 13.09
N THR A 271 -5.92 30.28 14.24
CA THR A 271 -6.97 31.12 14.82
C THR A 271 -7.22 32.39 14.00
N LEU A 272 -6.23 32.91 13.30
CA LEU A 272 -6.42 34.08 12.42
C LEU A 272 -7.29 33.73 11.22
N HIS A 273 -7.08 32.55 10.61
CA HIS A 273 -7.77 32.15 9.39
C HIS A 273 -9.06 31.35 9.63
N PHE A 274 -9.07 30.52 10.66
CA PHE A 274 -10.16 29.58 10.97
C PHE A 274 -10.81 29.85 12.32
N GLY A 275 -10.24 30.72 13.14
CA GLY A 275 -10.93 31.25 14.30
C GLY A 275 -12.04 32.17 13.82
N GLN A 276 -13.26 31.63 13.72
CA GLN A 276 -14.45 32.46 13.72
C GLN A 276 -14.47 33.21 15.05
N SER A 277 -13.89 34.41 15.04
CA SER A 277 -14.14 35.40 16.08
C SER A 277 -15.65 35.57 16.09
N GLY A 278 -16.30 35.06 17.14
CA GLY A 278 -17.74 34.92 17.24
C GLY A 278 -18.42 36.19 16.76
N ALA A 279 -18.94 36.14 15.53
CA ALA A 279 -19.85 37.16 15.06
C ALA A 279 -21.00 37.12 16.05
N GLN A 280 -21.10 38.13 16.91
CA GLN A 280 -22.26 38.26 17.77
C GLN A 280 -23.48 38.17 16.84
N PRO A 281 -24.37 37.19 17.04
CA PRO A 281 -25.52 37.02 16.17
C PRO A 281 -26.29 38.34 16.19
N ARG A 282 -26.22 39.09 15.08
CA ARG A 282 -26.98 40.32 14.94
C ARG A 282 -28.42 39.89 14.69
N PRO A 283 -29.40 40.42 15.45
CA PRO A 283 -30.79 40.12 15.16
C PRO A 283 -31.09 40.58 13.72
N PRO A 284 -31.82 39.77 12.93
CA PRO A 284 -32.20 40.18 11.59
C PRO A 284 -33.02 41.47 11.67
N VAL A 285 -32.86 42.35 10.68
CA VAL A 285 -33.55 43.66 10.60
C VAL A 285 -35.08 43.49 10.66
N ARG A 286 -35.58 42.32 10.26
CA ARG A 286 -36.98 41.92 10.36
C ARG A 286 -37.07 40.52 10.94
N GLU A 287 -38.07 40.30 11.80
CA GLU A 287 -38.37 38.97 12.33
C GLU A 287 -38.67 37.98 11.18
N LEU A 288 -38.05 36.82 11.24
CA LEU A 288 -38.32 35.74 10.29
C LEU A 288 -39.74 35.23 10.50
N SER A 289 -40.54 35.23 9.43
CA SER A 289 -41.87 34.61 9.48
C SER A 289 -41.76 33.10 9.74
N ARG A 290 -42.86 32.50 10.18
CA ARG A 290 -42.96 31.04 10.40
C ARG A 290 -42.55 30.21 9.18
N TRP A 291 -42.81 30.72 7.97
CA TRP A 291 -42.40 30.07 6.73
C TRP A 291 -40.87 30.04 6.56
N HIS A 292 -40.19 31.16 6.83
CA HIS A 292 -38.73 31.22 6.77
C HIS A 292 -38.08 30.28 7.78
N LEU A 293 -38.63 30.21 9.00
CA LEU A 293 -38.15 29.30 10.04
C LEU A 293 -38.35 27.83 9.64
N ALA A 294 -39.49 27.49 9.06
CA ALA A 294 -39.77 26.13 8.57
C ALA A 294 -38.83 25.74 7.42
N LEU A 295 -38.59 26.64 6.46
CA LEU A 295 -37.69 26.42 5.34
C LEU A 295 -36.23 26.26 5.79
N ALA A 296 -35.77 27.13 6.70
CA ALA A 296 -34.41 27.07 7.21
C ALA A 296 -34.16 25.85 8.11
N LEU A 297 -35.18 25.44 8.88
CA LEU A 297 -35.16 24.16 9.59
C LEU A 297 -35.05 23.01 8.58
N ALA A 298 -35.95 22.92 7.60
CA ALA A 298 -35.96 21.88 6.57
C ALA A 298 -34.65 21.79 5.78
N ALA A 299 -34.02 22.92 5.48
CA ALA A 299 -32.73 23.01 4.81
C ALA A 299 -31.53 22.63 5.70
N GLY A 300 -31.75 22.27 6.97
CA GLY A 300 -30.70 21.94 7.94
C GLY A 300 -29.89 23.14 8.46
N ALA A 301 -30.29 24.36 8.11
CA ALA A 301 -29.63 25.60 8.54
C ALA A 301 -29.97 25.99 9.98
N ILE A 302 -31.04 25.43 10.54
CA ILE A 302 -31.47 25.64 11.93
C ILE A 302 -31.67 24.29 12.60
N SER A 303 -31.10 24.12 13.80
CA SER A 303 -31.34 22.98 14.69
C SER A 303 -31.56 23.48 16.11
N GLY A 304 -32.40 22.80 16.90
CA GLY A 304 -32.61 23.22 18.29
C GLY A 304 -33.80 22.58 18.98
N VAL A 305 -34.03 23.01 20.22
CA VAL A 305 -35.09 22.50 21.08
C VAL A 305 -36.36 23.34 20.91
N VAL A 306 -37.46 22.69 20.55
CA VAL A 306 -38.79 23.30 20.46
C VAL A 306 -39.66 22.78 21.61
N LYS A 307 -40.26 23.71 22.36
CA LYS A 307 -41.20 23.40 23.43
C LYS A 307 -42.61 23.84 23.01
N SER A 308 -43.53 22.89 22.98
CA SER A 308 -44.96 23.16 22.78
C SER A 308 -45.57 23.79 24.02
N LYS A 309 -46.64 24.56 23.84
CA LYS A 309 -47.48 25.07 24.95
C LYS A 309 -48.09 23.94 25.79
N THR A 310 -48.22 22.75 25.23
CA THR A 310 -48.71 21.53 25.91
C THR A 310 -47.63 20.79 26.70
N GLY A 311 -46.41 21.34 26.80
CA GLY A 311 -45.30 20.73 27.54
C GLY A 311 -44.45 19.75 26.73
N ARG A 312 -44.83 19.44 25.48
CA ARG A 312 -44.04 18.57 24.58
C ARG A 312 -42.69 19.22 24.24
N VAL A 313 -41.59 18.48 24.36
CA VAL A 313 -40.22 18.94 24.09
C VAL A 313 -39.62 18.10 22.96
N LEU A 314 -39.30 18.73 21.84
CA LEU A 314 -38.68 18.08 20.68
C LEU A 314 -37.31 18.70 20.38
N VAL A 315 -36.29 17.89 20.15
CA VAL A 315 -35.02 18.34 19.57
C VAL A 315 -35.07 18.11 18.07
N LEU A 316 -35.01 19.19 17.29
CA LEU A 316 -35.21 19.17 15.85
C LEU A 316 -33.88 19.35 15.11
N LYS A 317 -33.71 18.55 14.06
CA LYS A 317 -32.69 18.73 13.03
C LYS A 317 -33.32 18.47 11.68
N GLY A 318 -33.30 19.46 10.79
CA GLY A 318 -33.68 19.20 9.42
C GLY A 318 -32.50 18.76 8.57
N ASP A 319 -32.86 18.13 7.48
CA ASP A 319 -31.97 17.56 6.49
C ASP A 319 -32.67 17.64 5.14
N THR A 320 -31.92 17.76 4.06
CA THR A 320 -32.47 17.78 2.71
C THR A 320 -31.66 16.84 1.86
N TYR A 321 -32.31 15.77 1.39
CA TYR A 321 -31.67 14.84 0.46
C TYR A 321 -32.19 15.08 -0.96
N LYS A 322 -31.34 14.73 -1.92
CA LYS A 322 -31.61 14.87 -3.34
C LYS A 322 -32.15 13.55 -3.87
N ASP A 323 -33.39 13.56 -4.30
CA ASP A 323 -34.08 12.46 -4.96
C ASP A 323 -34.09 12.70 -6.49
N LYS A 324 -34.18 11.63 -7.29
CA LYS A 324 -34.24 11.74 -8.76
C LYS A 324 -35.54 11.14 -9.28
N VAL A 325 -36.41 12.00 -9.79
CA VAL A 325 -37.65 11.56 -10.43
C VAL A 325 -37.38 11.33 -11.91
N ARG A 326 -37.68 10.12 -12.39
CA ARG A 326 -37.51 9.72 -13.79
C ARG A 326 -38.84 9.76 -14.51
N LYS A 327 -38.92 10.51 -15.61
CA LYS A 327 -40.06 10.51 -16.53
C LYS A 327 -39.58 10.05 -17.90
N THR A 328 -40.24 9.06 -18.47
CA THR A 328 -39.99 8.62 -19.85
C THR A 328 -41.14 9.10 -20.72
N GLU A 329 -40.80 9.82 -21.79
CA GLU A 329 -41.74 10.23 -22.83
C GLU A 329 -41.35 9.51 -24.13
N PHE A 330 -42.36 8.96 -24.83
CA PHE A 330 -42.18 8.32 -26.13
C PHE A 330 -42.79 9.22 -27.19
N THR A 331 -41.99 9.60 -28.18
CA THR A 331 -42.43 10.37 -29.34
C THR A 331 -42.23 9.55 -30.59
N GLU A 332 -43.31 9.28 -31.31
CA GLU A 332 -43.32 8.57 -32.60
C GLU A 332 -43.40 9.60 -33.73
N ASP A 333 -42.46 9.52 -34.68
CA ASP A 333 -42.46 10.39 -35.86
C ASP A 333 -43.36 9.84 -36.98
N GLN A 334 -43.56 10.62 -38.05
CA GLN A 334 -44.43 10.25 -39.18
C GLN A 334 -43.91 9.08 -40.00
N ASP A 335 -42.65 8.67 -39.79
CA ASP A 335 -42.00 7.53 -40.44
C ASP A 335 -42.01 6.26 -39.56
N GLY A 336 -42.64 6.31 -38.38
CA GLY A 336 -42.82 5.17 -37.47
C GLY A 336 -41.62 4.89 -36.56
N ASN A 337 -40.66 5.82 -36.45
CA ASN A 337 -39.56 5.68 -35.50
C ASN A 337 -40.00 6.20 -34.12
N VAL A 338 -39.86 5.34 -33.11
CA VAL A 338 -40.15 5.69 -31.71
C VAL A 338 -38.87 6.17 -31.04
N SER A 339 -38.88 7.43 -30.60
CA SER A 339 -37.81 8.03 -29.79
C SER A 339 -38.19 8.03 -28.31
N GLU A 340 -37.32 7.44 -27.46
CA GLU A 340 -37.48 7.44 -26.00
C GLU A 340 -36.67 8.60 -25.40
N VAL A 341 -37.36 9.60 -24.84
CA VAL A 341 -36.72 10.69 -24.10
C VAL A 341 -36.87 10.43 -22.61
N ARG A 342 -35.74 10.23 -21.93
CA ARG A 342 -35.68 10.04 -20.47
C ARG A 342 -35.30 11.35 -19.79
N ILE A 343 -36.26 11.97 -19.09
CA ILE A 343 -36.04 13.19 -18.32
C ILE A 343 -35.77 12.79 -16.87
N LEU A 344 -34.60 13.18 -16.36
CA LEU A 344 -34.22 13.02 -14.96
C LEU A 344 -34.34 14.38 -14.27
N THR A 345 -35.31 14.51 -13.37
CA THR A 345 -35.53 15.73 -12.60
C THR A 345 -35.05 15.54 -11.18
N ASP A 346 -34.09 16.36 -10.77
CA ASP A 346 -33.63 16.42 -9.38
C ASP A 346 -34.73 17.04 -8.49
N ARG A 347 -35.18 16.28 -7.50
CA ARG A 347 -36.18 16.69 -6.50
C ARG A 347 -35.51 16.76 -5.13
N PHE A 348 -35.46 17.95 -4.53
CA PHE A 348 -34.96 18.12 -3.17
C PHE A 348 -36.09 17.84 -2.17
N VAL A 349 -35.92 16.80 -1.35
CA VAL A 349 -36.94 16.37 -0.39
C VAL A 349 -36.47 16.76 1.02
N PRO A 350 -37.16 17.72 1.67
CA PRO A 350 -36.85 18.08 3.04
C PRO A 350 -37.37 17.03 4.02
N ILE A 351 -36.52 16.63 4.96
CA ILE A 351 -36.85 15.78 6.09
C ILE A 351 -36.57 16.56 7.37
N ILE A 352 -37.49 16.52 8.33
CA ILE A 352 -37.22 17.00 9.69
C ILE A 352 -37.21 15.80 10.63
N ARG A 353 -36.09 15.55 11.30
CA ARG A 353 -36.01 14.57 12.39
C ARG A 353 -36.25 15.27 13.72
N ALA A 354 -37.10 14.69 14.54
CA ALA A 354 -37.50 15.20 15.84
C ALA A 354 -37.25 14.14 16.92
N TRP A 355 -36.34 14.39 17.83
CA TRP A 355 -36.14 13.56 19.02
C TRP A 355 -37.11 13.99 20.12
N ASP A 356 -38.03 13.12 20.52
CA ASP A 356 -39.00 13.44 21.57
C ASP A 356 -38.35 13.28 22.95
N MET A 357 -38.13 14.42 23.61
CA MET A 357 -37.56 14.51 24.95
C MET A 357 -38.62 14.97 25.96
N THR A 358 -39.90 14.74 25.68
CA THR A 358 -40.98 15.07 26.59
C THR A 358 -40.96 14.11 27.78
N PRO A 359 -40.71 14.59 29.02
CA PRO A 359 -40.61 13.71 30.19
C PRO A 359 -41.90 12.93 30.43
N GLY A 360 -41.80 11.62 30.62
CA GLY A 360 -42.93 10.73 30.89
C GLY A 360 -43.83 10.46 29.69
N SER A 361 -43.43 10.85 28.48
CA SER A 361 -44.21 10.55 27.27
C SER A 361 -43.93 9.13 26.77
N ALA A 362 -44.92 8.50 26.12
CA ALA A 362 -44.76 7.16 25.53
C ALA A 362 -43.67 7.09 24.44
N ASN A 363 -43.25 8.24 23.90
CA ASN A 363 -42.22 8.36 22.88
C ASN A 363 -40.93 8.98 23.40
N GLU A 364 -40.77 9.13 24.73
CA GLU A 364 -39.56 9.69 25.32
C GLU A 364 -38.33 8.91 24.86
N GLY A 365 -37.36 9.63 24.30
CA GLY A 365 -36.15 9.05 23.74
C GLY A 365 -36.27 8.59 22.28
N ARG A 366 -37.44 8.62 21.64
CA ARG A 366 -37.64 8.18 20.25
C ARG A 366 -37.45 9.30 19.22
N VAL A 367 -36.92 8.95 18.05
CA VAL A 367 -36.80 9.86 16.91
C VAL A 367 -38.00 9.69 15.98
N ILE A 368 -38.63 10.80 15.61
CA ILE A 368 -39.80 10.88 14.73
C ILE A 368 -39.39 11.62 13.47
N THR A 369 -39.83 11.13 12.32
CA THR A 369 -39.60 11.78 11.03
C THR A 369 -40.84 12.58 10.63
N ILE A 370 -40.65 13.85 10.30
CA ILE A 370 -41.68 14.76 9.79
C ILE A 370 -41.34 15.05 8.33
N SER A 371 -42.14 14.54 7.40
CA SER A 371 -42.00 14.74 5.96
C SER A 371 -43.23 15.48 5.40
N SER A 372 -43.05 16.13 4.24
CA SER A 372 -44.12 16.87 3.54
C SER A 372 -44.92 16.01 2.55
N SER A 373 -44.58 14.74 2.37
CA SER A 373 -45.27 13.84 1.47
C SER A 373 -46.61 13.43 2.09
N ALA A 374 -47.73 13.88 1.51
CA ALA A 374 -49.06 13.38 1.81
C ALA A 374 -49.31 12.01 1.14
N ASP A 375 -48.29 11.16 1.09
CA ASP A 375 -48.47 9.76 0.77
C ASP A 375 -48.90 9.07 2.06
N THR A 376 -50.05 8.41 1.97
CA THR A 376 -50.69 7.48 2.90
C THR A 376 -49.79 7.03 4.05
N PRO A 377 -50.24 7.08 5.33
CA PRO A 377 -49.47 6.50 6.41
C PRO A 377 -49.15 5.05 6.02
N HIS A 378 -47.86 4.71 5.97
CA HIS A 378 -47.49 3.32 6.17
C HIS A 378 -48.22 2.88 7.43
N GLU A 379 -48.94 1.76 7.31
CA GLU A 379 -49.69 1.13 8.38
C GLU A 379 -48.92 1.25 9.71
N PRO A 380 -49.60 1.46 10.85
CA PRO A 380 -48.93 1.37 12.12
C PRO A 380 -48.18 0.04 12.11
N ASP A 381 -46.85 0.13 12.20
CA ASP A 381 -45.93 -0.98 12.28
C ASP A 381 -46.61 -2.02 13.17
N GLU A 382 -46.99 -3.15 12.56
CA GLU A 382 -47.74 -4.22 13.22
C GLU A 382 -47.17 -4.35 14.61
N ALA A 383 -48.05 -4.34 15.63
CA ALA A 383 -47.65 -4.51 17.00
C ALA A 383 -46.60 -5.61 17.06
N LEU A 384 -45.33 -5.20 17.19
CA LEU A 384 -44.21 -6.10 17.39
C LEU A 384 -44.64 -6.87 18.61
N THR A 385 -45.07 -8.10 18.37
CA THR A 385 -45.27 -9.12 19.37
C THR A 385 -44.08 -8.96 20.28
N GLN A 386 -44.36 -8.60 21.54
CA GLN A 386 -43.33 -8.46 22.56
C GLN A 386 -42.37 -9.61 22.35
N PRO A 387 -41.10 -9.36 21.96
CA PRO A 387 -40.13 -10.43 21.97
C PRO A 387 -40.14 -10.88 23.42
N THR A 388 -40.63 -12.10 23.61
CA THR A 388 -40.35 -12.89 24.78
C THR A 388 -38.93 -12.56 25.19
N LEU A 389 -38.77 -12.09 26.44
CA LEU A 389 -37.49 -11.76 27.06
C LEU A 389 -36.53 -12.93 26.82
N THR A 390 -35.83 -12.84 25.70
CA THR A 390 -34.72 -13.71 25.36
C THR A 390 -33.56 -13.09 26.13
N PRO A 391 -32.83 -13.90 26.91
CA PRO A 391 -31.74 -13.38 27.72
C PRO A 391 -30.78 -12.60 26.81
N PRO A 392 -30.18 -11.50 27.30
CA PRO A 392 -29.25 -10.72 26.48
C PRO A 392 -28.20 -11.66 25.86
N PRO A 393 -27.87 -11.48 24.57
CA PRO A 393 -26.91 -12.35 23.90
C PRO A 393 -25.61 -12.39 24.71
N ARG A 394 -25.09 -13.59 24.93
CA ARG A 394 -23.86 -13.82 25.69
C ARG A 394 -22.70 -13.16 24.92
N VAL A 395 -22.23 -12.02 25.41
CA VAL A 395 -20.99 -11.41 24.94
C VAL A 395 -19.84 -12.25 25.49
N THR A 396 -19.02 -12.80 24.60
CA THR A 396 -17.95 -13.75 24.94
C THR A 396 -16.62 -13.07 25.27
N PHE A 397 -16.41 -11.82 24.82
CA PHE A 397 -15.23 -11.01 25.08
C PHE A 397 -15.55 -9.51 24.94
N GLU A 398 -14.70 -8.65 25.52
CA GLU A 398 -14.84 -7.20 25.46
C GLU A 398 -14.61 -6.66 24.03
N PRO A 399 -15.46 -5.75 23.52
CA PRO A 399 -15.42 -5.29 22.13
C PRO A 399 -14.37 -4.20 21.86
N GLY A 400 -13.71 -3.67 22.89
CA GLY A 400 -12.77 -2.55 22.75
C GLY A 400 -13.36 -1.33 22.03
N ARG A 401 -12.50 -0.57 21.36
CA ARG A 401 -12.91 0.54 20.48
C ARG A 401 -13.37 0.00 19.12
N LEU A 402 -14.62 0.25 18.77
CA LEU A 402 -15.16 -0.07 17.44
C LEU A 402 -14.64 0.94 16.40
N VAL A 403 -14.11 0.41 15.30
CA VAL A 403 -13.61 1.20 14.17
C VAL A 403 -14.14 0.60 12.86
N LEU A 404 -14.59 1.44 11.93
CA LEU A 404 -14.98 1.04 10.58
C LEU A 404 -13.93 1.58 9.61
N THR A 405 -13.55 0.80 8.60
CA THR A 405 -12.78 1.36 7.47
C THR A 405 -13.64 2.34 6.68
N GLN A 406 -12.99 3.20 5.90
CA GLN A 406 -13.69 4.21 5.10
C GLN A 406 -14.69 3.58 4.12
N SER A 407 -14.33 2.45 3.52
CA SER A 407 -15.18 1.70 2.58
C SER A 407 -16.43 1.13 3.27
N VAL A 408 -16.26 0.49 4.44
CA VAL A 408 -17.41 0.02 5.25
C VAL A 408 -18.26 1.19 5.71
N HIS A 409 -17.67 2.27 6.22
CA HIS A 409 -18.40 3.47 6.64
C HIS A 409 -19.25 4.04 5.50
N HIS A 410 -18.72 4.08 4.28
CA HIS A 410 -19.45 4.52 3.10
C HIS A 410 -20.68 3.63 2.81
N LEU A 411 -20.55 2.30 2.90
CA LEU A 411 -21.68 1.38 2.71
C LEU A 411 -22.78 1.58 3.79
N VAL A 412 -22.36 1.86 5.03
CA VAL A 412 -23.29 2.15 6.14
C VAL A 412 -24.02 3.47 5.92
N GLU A 413 -23.32 4.53 5.53
CA GLU A 413 -23.95 5.84 5.27
C GLU A 413 -24.96 5.79 4.12
N HIS A 414 -24.73 4.94 3.12
CA HIS A 414 -25.65 4.74 1.98
C HIS A 414 -26.76 3.71 2.28
N GLY A 415 -26.84 3.19 3.49
CA GLY A 415 -27.87 2.22 3.91
C GLY A 415 -27.73 0.85 3.23
N GLN A 416 -26.57 0.55 2.65
CA GLN A 416 -26.30 -0.71 1.95
C GLN A 416 -25.82 -1.81 2.90
N LEU A 417 -25.35 -1.47 4.11
CA LEU A 417 -24.86 -2.40 5.11
C LEU A 417 -25.28 -1.98 6.53
N ASP A 418 -25.82 -2.93 7.31
CA ASP A 418 -25.99 -2.77 8.76
C ASP A 418 -24.92 -3.59 9.51
N PRO A 419 -23.88 -2.95 10.08
CA PRO A 419 -22.78 -3.65 10.74
C PRO A 419 -23.20 -4.23 12.09
N SER A 420 -24.31 -3.75 12.68
CA SER A 420 -24.75 -4.17 14.03
C SER A 420 -25.12 -5.66 14.09
N THR A 421 -25.60 -6.20 12.98
CA THR A 421 -25.96 -7.61 12.85
C THR A 421 -24.73 -8.51 12.90
N TYR A 422 -23.66 -8.14 12.21
CA TYR A 422 -22.41 -8.90 12.16
C TYR A 422 -21.56 -8.74 13.43
N LEU A 423 -21.55 -7.54 14.00
CA LEU A 423 -20.88 -7.28 15.29
C LEU A 423 -21.49 -8.11 16.42
N ARG A 424 -22.83 -8.24 16.47
CA ARG A 424 -23.50 -9.10 17.46
C ARG A 424 -23.08 -10.57 17.32
N ARG A 425 -22.96 -11.07 16.09
CA ARG A 425 -22.49 -12.43 15.81
C ARG A 425 -21.04 -12.62 16.29
N HIS A 426 -20.15 -11.69 15.92
CA HIS A 426 -18.74 -11.71 16.32
C HIS A 426 -18.59 -11.75 17.85
N PHE A 427 -19.28 -10.86 18.57
CA PHE A 427 -19.19 -10.82 20.04
C PHE A 427 -19.85 -12.02 20.73
N SER A 428 -20.76 -12.72 20.05
CA SER A 428 -21.31 -13.99 20.54
C SER A 428 -20.43 -15.21 20.27
N GLY A 429 -19.29 -15.03 19.59
CA GLY A 429 -18.38 -16.12 19.20
C GLY A 429 -18.84 -16.89 17.96
N ASP A 430 -19.74 -16.31 17.16
CA ASP A 430 -20.08 -16.80 15.83
C ASP A 430 -19.12 -16.17 14.82
N TRP A 431 -18.16 -16.96 14.31
CA TRP A 431 -17.09 -16.49 13.42
C TRP A 431 -17.47 -16.44 11.94
N GLY A 432 -18.71 -16.80 11.60
CA GLY A 432 -19.22 -16.82 10.23
C GLY A 432 -18.53 -17.87 9.34
N GLU A 433 -18.27 -17.50 8.10
CA GLU A 433 -17.86 -18.37 6.99
C GLU A 433 -16.34 -18.59 6.98
N LEU A 434 -15.81 -19.14 8.07
CA LEU A 434 -14.40 -19.54 8.21
C LEU A 434 -14.23 -21.07 8.10
N PRO A 435 -13.07 -21.55 7.62
CA PRO A 435 -12.68 -22.95 7.74
C PRO A 435 -12.67 -23.43 9.20
N ASN A 436 -12.89 -24.74 9.41
CA ASN A 436 -12.93 -25.33 10.75
C ASN A 436 -11.64 -25.10 11.56
N GLU A 437 -10.50 -24.99 10.88
CA GLU A 437 -9.19 -24.70 11.50
C GLU A 437 -9.18 -23.30 12.11
N ASP A 438 -9.64 -22.28 11.37
CA ASP A 438 -9.72 -20.90 11.85
C ASP A 438 -10.80 -20.74 12.93
N TRP A 439 -11.92 -21.45 12.80
CA TRP A 439 -12.93 -21.56 13.86
C TRP A 439 -12.31 -22.07 15.16
N SER A 440 -11.50 -23.13 15.07
CA SER A 440 -10.80 -23.71 16.23
C SER A 440 -9.75 -22.75 16.81
N SER A 441 -9.05 -22.03 15.95
CA SER A 441 -8.07 -21.00 16.34
C SER A 441 -8.74 -19.88 17.14
N ASN A 442 -9.89 -19.36 16.70
CA ASN A 442 -10.62 -18.35 17.47
C ASN A 442 -11.11 -18.86 18.83
N GLN A 443 -11.54 -20.12 18.92
CA GLN A 443 -11.93 -20.70 20.22
C GLN A 443 -10.76 -20.79 21.20
N GLN A 444 -9.56 -21.09 20.70
CA GLN A 444 -8.34 -21.07 21.52
C GLN A 444 -7.95 -19.63 21.89
N ALA A 445 -8.04 -18.70 20.95
CA ALA A 445 -7.73 -17.28 21.12
C ALA A 445 -8.59 -16.58 22.19
N LEU A 446 -9.81 -17.04 22.43
CA LEU A 446 -10.63 -16.58 23.56
C LEU A 446 -9.99 -16.85 24.92
N THR A 447 -9.14 -17.88 25.04
CA THR A 447 -8.46 -18.25 26.28
C THR A 447 -6.99 -17.82 26.29
N SER A 448 -6.28 -17.91 25.15
CA SER A 448 -4.86 -17.56 25.04
C SER A 448 -4.61 -16.04 24.93
N GLY A 449 -5.63 -15.27 24.52
CA GLY A 449 -5.51 -13.83 24.30
C GLY A 449 -4.97 -13.45 22.92
N ASP A 450 -5.00 -14.36 21.94
CA ASP A 450 -4.64 -14.04 20.56
C ASP A 450 -5.74 -13.24 19.85
N ARG A 451 -5.43 -12.66 18.69
CA ARG A 451 -6.37 -11.92 17.84
C ARG A 451 -7.54 -12.82 17.40
N LEU A 452 -8.72 -12.22 17.29
CA LEU A 452 -9.93 -12.87 16.78
C LEU A 452 -10.28 -12.36 15.39
N PHE A 453 -10.84 -13.24 14.56
CA PHE A 453 -11.22 -12.92 13.19
C PHE A 453 -12.58 -13.54 12.81
N SER A 454 -13.48 -12.78 12.20
CA SER A 454 -14.70 -13.30 11.58
C SER A 454 -14.76 -12.92 10.11
N CYS A 455 -15.38 -13.78 9.30
CA CYS A 455 -15.75 -13.49 7.92
C CYS A 455 -17.25 -13.73 7.74
N TYR A 456 -17.97 -12.79 7.13
CA TYR A 456 -19.39 -12.93 6.83
C TYR A 456 -19.66 -12.64 5.36
N ASP A 457 -20.53 -13.43 4.76
CA ASP A 457 -21.08 -13.10 3.44
C ASP A 457 -22.08 -11.94 3.58
N ILE A 458 -21.93 -10.95 2.70
CA ILE A 458 -22.77 -9.75 2.62
C ILE A 458 -23.24 -9.53 1.18
N CYS A 459 -24.27 -8.71 1.01
CA CYS A 459 -24.70 -8.21 -0.29
C CYS A 459 -24.89 -6.70 -0.16
N ALA A 460 -23.78 -5.95 -0.18
CA ALA A 460 -23.77 -4.51 0.02
C ALA A 460 -22.99 -3.83 -1.12
N GLY A 461 -23.73 -3.28 -2.09
CA GLY A 461 -23.12 -2.79 -3.33
C GLY A 461 -22.58 -3.96 -4.17
N ASP A 462 -21.33 -3.84 -4.62
CA ASP A 462 -20.61 -4.90 -5.35
C ASP A 462 -19.83 -5.84 -4.40
N GLU A 463 -19.88 -5.60 -3.09
CA GLU A 463 -19.12 -6.33 -2.08
C GLU A 463 -19.86 -7.58 -1.59
N THR A 464 -19.10 -8.67 -1.48
CA THR A 464 -19.64 -9.99 -1.12
C THR A 464 -19.19 -10.47 0.26
N ARG A 465 -18.19 -9.83 0.88
CA ARG A 465 -17.61 -10.27 2.15
C ARG A 465 -17.32 -9.11 3.09
N LEU A 466 -17.53 -9.36 4.38
CA LEU A 466 -17.21 -8.46 5.48
C LEU A 466 -16.30 -9.16 6.47
N TRP A 467 -15.22 -8.50 6.85
CA TRP A 467 -14.28 -8.98 7.87
C TRP A 467 -14.45 -8.19 9.16
N ILE A 468 -14.38 -8.88 10.29
CA ILE A 468 -14.35 -8.28 11.62
C ILE A 468 -13.14 -8.83 12.38
N ILE A 469 -12.25 -7.96 12.80
CA ILE A 469 -11.01 -8.32 13.51
C ILE A 469 -11.05 -7.68 14.89
N THR A 470 -10.79 -8.46 15.94
CA THR A 470 -10.53 -7.92 17.29
C THR A 470 -9.08 -8.19 17.68
N GLU A 471 -8.34 -7.15 18.04
CA GLU A 471 -6.92 -7.24 18.41
C GLU A 471 -6.68 -8.16 19.62
N ALA A 472 -5.47 -8.70 19.73
CA ALA A 472 -5.07 -9.64 20.79
C ALA A 472 -5.33 -9.07 22.20
N ASP A 473 -5.03 -7.79 22.40
CA ASP A 473 -5.26 -7.07 23.66
C ASP A 473 -6.71 -6.58 23.86
N ARG A 474 -7.61 -6.90 22.93
CA ARG A 474 -9.02 -6.44 22.89
C ARG A 474 -9.17 -4.92 22.95
N SER A 475 -8.14 -4.16 22.55
CA SER A 475 -8.18 -2.69 22.55
C SER A 475 -9.09 -2.12 21.48
N SER A 476 -9.23 -2.81 20.35
CA SER A 476 -10.12 -2.41 19.26
C SER A 476 -10.69 -3.58 18.47
N THR A 477 -11.88 -3.36 17.93
CA THR A 477 -12.52 -4.21 16.92
C THR A 477 -12.72 -3.40 15.64
N THR A 478 -12.14 -3.87 14.54
CA THR A 478 -12.21 -3.24 13.23
C THR A 478 -13.14 -4.02 12.30
N VAL A 479 -14.09 -3.33 11.68
CA VAL A 479 -14.93 -3.87 10.60
C VAL A 479 -14.41 -3.31 9.28
N LEU A 480 -14.12 -4.20 8.34
CA LEU A 480 -13.44 -3.87 7.10
C LEU A 480 -13.89 -4.78 5.95
N LEU A 481 -13.69 -4.33 4.70
CA LEU A 481 -13.81 -5.19 3.53
C LEU A 481 -12.48 -5.93 3.30
N PRO A 482 -12.47 -7.09 2.61
CA PRO A 482 -11.23 -7.78 2.27
C PRO A 482 -10.26 -6.94 1.43
N SER A 483 -10.76 -5.98 0.67
CA SER A 483 -9.96 -5.03 -0.12
C SER A 483 -9.28 -3.96 0.71
N ASP A 484 -9.72 -3.75 1.96
CA ASP A 484 -9.14 -2.79 2.89
C ASP A 484 -8.01 -3.39 3.76
N TYR A 485 -7.81 -4.71 3.71
CA TYR A 485 -6.78 -5.46 4.43
C TYR A 485 -5.63 -5.82 3.49
#